data_AF-A0A9E6C929-F1
#
_entry.id   AF-A0A9E6C929-F1
#
_cell.length_a   1.000
_cell.length_b   1.000
_cell.length_c   1.000
_cell.angle_alpha   90.00
_cell.angle_beta   90.00
_cell.angle_gamma   90.00
#
_symmetry.space_group_name_H-M   'P 1'
#
loop_
_entity.id
_entity.type
_entity.pdbx_description
1 polymer ?
#
loop_
_entity_poly.entity_id
_entity_poly.type
_entity_poly.pdbx_seq_one_letter_code
_entity_poly.pdbx_strand_id
1 'polypeptide(L)' 'WLLIRPSGTEPVLRVYAEARSPEMLDALLAHGEHVARSLAEGG' A
#
# COMPACT_ATOMS: atom_id res chain seq x y z
N TRP A 1 -11.04 -2.30 -1.19
CA TRP A 1 -10.03 -3.33 -0.88
C TRP A 1 -8.65 -2.70 -0.96
N LEU A 2 -7.64 -3.33 -0.37
CA LEU A 2 -6.24 -2.86 -0.38
C LEU A 2 -5.35 -4.03 -0.85
N LEU A 3 -4.43 -3.76 -1.78
CA LEU A 3 -3.45 -4.72 -2.28
C LEU A 3 -2.06 -4.11 -2.21
N ILE A 4 -1.13 -4.83 -1.58
CA ILE A 4 0.30 -4.50 -1.54
C ILE A 4 1.03 -5.57 -2.32
N ARG A 5 1.83 -5.17 -3.32
CA ARG A 5 2.54 -6.10 -4.19
C ARG A 5 3.99 -5.66 -4.42
N PRO A 6 5.00 -6.43 -3.94
CA PRO A 6 6.38 -6.19 -4.32
C PRO A 6 6.58 -6.50 -5.80
N SER A 7 7.46 -5.74 -6.44
CA SER A 7 7.94 -6.07 -7.78
C SER A 7 8.93 -7.23 -7.72
N GLY A 8 8.93 -8.09 -8.74
CA GLY A 8 9.91 -9.19 -8.85
C GLY A 8 11.22 -8.79 -9.53
N THR A 9 11.26 -7.62 -10.17
CA THR A 9 12.38 -7.18 -11.03
C THR A 9 12.91 -5.79 -10.68
N GLU A 10 12.24 -5.06 -9.80
CA GLU A 10 12.60 -3.70 -9.40
C GLU A 10 12.51 -3.60 -7.87
N PRO A 11 13.30 -2.74 -7.20
CA PRO A 11 13.22 -2.55 -5.75
C PRO A 11 12.05 -1.62 -5.38
N VAL A 12 10.83 -1.97 -5.79
CA VAL A 12 9.62 -1.17 -5.59
C VAL A 12 8.47 -2.00 -5.02
N LEU A 13 7.71 -1.40 -4.10
CA LEU A 13 6.45 -1.90 -3.57
C LEU A 13 5.29 -1.06 -4.13
N ARG A 14 4.25 -1.71 -4.64
CA ARG A 14 3.06 -1.04 -5.17
C ARG A 14 1.89 -1.20 -4.20
N VAL A 15 1.17 -0.11 -3.98
CA VAL A 15 -0.04 -0.04 -3.14
C VAL A 15 -1.22 0.34 -4.03
N TYR A 16 -2.27 -0.48 -4.00
CA TYR A 16 -3.53 -0.22 -4.71
C TYR A 16 -4.68 -0.23 -3.72
N ALA A 17 -5.54 0.78 -3.79
CA ALA A 17 -6.72 0.87 -2.95
C ALA A 17 -7.96 1.20 -3.79
N GLU A 18 -9.09 0.65 -3.39
CA GLU A 18 -10.41 0.97 -3.95
C GLU A 18 -11.42 1.07 -2.80
N ALA A 19 -12.25 2.10 -2.81
CA ALA A 19 -13.28 2.30 -1.81
C ALA A 19 -14.55 2.92 -2.40
N ARG A 20 -15.64 2.89 -1.62
CA ARG A 20 -16.94 3.46 -2.00
C ARG A 20 -17.07 4.96 -1.69
N SER A 21 -16.09 5.55 -0.99
CA SER A 21 -16.03 6.99 -0.76
C SER A 21 -14.57 7.47 -0.75
N PRO A 22 -14.33 8.77 -1.00
CA PRO A 22 -12.99 9.36 -0.93
C PRO A 22 -12.34 9.20 0.45
N GLU A 23 -13.10 9.40 1.54
CA GLU A 23 -12.57 9.34 2.90
C GLU A 23 -12.07 7.93 3.26
N MET A 24 -12.81 6.90 2.82
CA MET A 24 -12.39 5.52 2.96
C MET A 24 -11.18 5.19 2.08
N LEU A 25 -11.09 5.77 0.88
CA LEU A 25 -9.95 5.58 0.00
C LEU A 25 -8.68 6.14 0.65
N ASP A 26 -8.76 7.36 1.18
CA ASP A 26 -7.65 8.01 1.87
C ASP A 26 -7.18 7.20 3.09
N ALA A 27 -8.12 6.68 3.88
CA ALA A 27 -7.82 5.82 5.01
C ALA A 27 -7.10 4.51 4.58
N LEU A 28 -7.53 3.89 3.48
CA LEU A 28 -6.89 2.69 2.95
C LEU A 28 -5.49 2.98 2.39
N LEU A 29 -5.30 4.10 1.70
CA LEU A 29 -4.01 4.51 1.18
C LEU A 29 -3.02 4.78 2.31
N ALA A 30 -3.42 5.58 3.31
CA ALA A 30 -2.58 5.87 4.47
C ALA A 30 -2.17 4.60 5.23
N HIS A 31 -3.12 3.67 5.41
CA HIS A 31 -2.82 2.37 6.01
C HIS A 31 -1.85 1.55 5.15
N GLY A 32 -2.08 1.48 3.84
CA GLY A 32 -1.24 0.75 2.90
C GLY A 32 0.20 1.28 2.84
N GLU A 33 0.37 2.60 2.87
CA GLU A 33 1.69 3.24 2.93
C GLU A 33 2.45 2.91 4.22
N HIS A 34 1.76 2.93 5.36
CA HIS A 34 2.37 2.59 6.65
C HIS A 34 2.87 1.13 6.67
N VAL A 35 2.07 0.20 6.17
CA VAL A 35 2.45 -1.22 6.06
C VAL A 35 3.62 -1.38 5.09
N ALA A 36 3.56 -0.76 3.91
CA ALA A 36 4.63 -0.85 2.90
C ALA A 36 5.96 -0.31 3.43
N ARG A 37 5.95 0.81 4.17
CA ARG A 37 7.15 1.38 4.80
C ARG A 37 7.74 0.44 5.84
N SER A 38 6.90 -0.12 6.71
CA SER A 38 7.33 -1.06 7.75
C SER A 38 8.00 -2.30 7.16
N LEU A 39 7.52 -2.79 6.01
CA LEU A 39 8.14 -3.91 5.31
C LEU A 39 9.45 -3.55 4.63
N ALA A 40 9.60 -2.32 4.14
CA ALA A 40 10.83 -1.85 3.51
C ALA A 40 11.95 -1.58 4.53
N GLU A 41 11.59 -1.21 5.77
CA GLU A 41 12.53 -0.92 6.85
C GLU A 41 12.91 -2.17 7.68
N GLY A 42 12.09 -3.23 7.62
CA GLY A 42 12.24 -4.46 8.41
C GLY A 42 12.75 -5.69 7.65
N GLY A 43 13.28 -5.51 6.44
CA GLY A 43 13.84 -6.57 5.58
C GLY A 43 15.36 -6.62 5.57
#